data_AF-A0A8B6ERV8-F1
#
_entry.id   AF-A0A8B6ERV8-F1
#
_cell.length_a   1.000
_cell.length_b   1.000
_cell.length_c   1.000
_cell.angle_alpha   90.00
_cell.angle_beta   90.00
_cell.angle_gamma   90.00
#
_symmetry.space_group_name_H-M   'P 1'
#
loop_
_entity.id
_entity.type
_entity.pdbx_description
1 polymer ?
#
loop_
_entity_poly.entity_id
_entity_poly.type
_entity_poly.pdbx_seq_one_letter_code
_entity_poly.pdbx_strand_id
1 'polypeptide(L)'
;MCLDQQMVSIDDISGAIAFYNLVEISSGPEALCLHGSSFSFKSYHLEPVNNRYRRDTHENYKLAWIKPCTITYSSNGTKPDGISFELAATQSVQDSTLYKASKLIQLMIRFMSADTLRPVSQVSFGIFSSNELLTDAFPDYAVSDECKFSCNDECSSLCYNGLPRANSSTYPGRRIVVVDANIECREDDPQKKMVNLLVKSFAESILTHLFPSQIISTLEENLNRTKDVWNVQPPTAVNYWVEAVLTWFNSRSSKGNA
;
A
#
# COMPACT_ATOMS: atom_id res chain seq x y z
N MET A 1 -4.61 -6.39 12.06
CA MET A 1 -4.98 -7.82 12.02
C MET A 1 -3.83 -8.58 11.36
N CYS A 2 -3.49 -9.75 11.88
CA CYS A 2 -2.45 -10.61 11.31
C CYS A 2 -3.11 -11.48 10.25
N LEU A 3 -2.55 -11.53 9.04
CA LEU A 3 -3.14 -12.30 7.92
C LEU A 3 -3.37 -13.78 8.23
N ASP A 4 -2.71 -14.32 9.26
CA ASP A 4 -2.90 -15.68 9.76
C ASP A 4 -4.29 -15.90 10.41
N GLN A 5 -5.09 -14.85 10.61
CA GLN A 5 -6.45 -14.92 11.15
C GLN A 5 -7.48 -14.49 10.09
N GLN A 6 -8.07 -15.49 9.41
CA GLN A 6 -9.33 -15.43 8.64
C GLN A 6 -9.49 -14.27 7.64
N MET A 7 -9.23 -14.56 6.37
CA MET A 7 -9.95 -13.88 5.28
C MET A 7 -11.42 -14.32 5.34
N VAL A 8 -12.31 -13.44 5.79
CA VAL A 8 -13.76 -13.69 5.85
C VAL A 8 -14.40 -13.42 4.49
N SER A 9 -15.45 -14.18 4.21
CA SER A 9 -16.41 -14.01 3.10
C SER A 9 -16.87 -12.55 2.94
N ILE A 10 -16.95 -12.10 1.68
CA ILE A 10 -17.39 -10.75 1.29
C ILE A 10 -18.91 -10.66 1.45
N ASP A 11 -19.39 -10.46 2.67
CA ASP A 11 -20.83 -10.28 2.94
C ASP A 11 -21.21 -8.86 3.39
N ASP A 12 -20.24 -7.95 3.57
CA ASP A 12 -20.49 -6.56 3.97
C ASP A 12 -20.30 -5.58 2.80
N ILE A 13 -21.40 -5.37 2.07
CA ILE A 13 -21.43 -4.89 0.68
C ILE A 13 -21.33 -3.35 0.56
N SER A 14 -21.57 -2.56 1.62
CA SER A 14 -21.69 -1.10 1.46
C SER A 14 -20.35 -0.36 1.26
N GLY A 15 -19.28 -0.76 1.95
CA GLY A 15 -17.93 -0.22 1.72
C GLY A 15 -17.28 -0.77 0.46
N ALA A 16 -17.60 -2.03 0.16
CA ALA A 16 -17.26 -2.67 -1.09
C ALA A 16 -17.83 -1.91 -2.29
N ILE A 17 -19.08 -1.43 -2.25
CA ILE A 17 -19.71 -0.69 -3.37
C ILE A 17 -18.90 0.56 -3.78
N ALA A 18 -18.26 1.27 -2.85
CA ALA A 18 -17.40 2.41 -3.21
C ALA A 18 -16.14 1.95 -3.96
N PHE A 19 -15.52 0.85 -3.51
CA PHE A 19 -14.41 0.21 -4.19
C PHE A 19 -14.84 -0.39 -5.55
N TYR A 20 -15.99 -1.06 -5.62
CA TYR A 20 -16.62 -1.65 -6.80
C TYR A 20 -17.11 -0.62 -7.83
N ASN A 21 -17.45 0.59 -7.40
CA ASN A 21 -17.85 1.67 -8.32
C ASN A 21 -16.63 2.47 -8.82
N LEU A 22 -15.53 2.50 -8.05
CA LEU A 22 -14.26 3.13 -8.46
C LEU A 22 -13.41 2.17 -9.30
N VAL A 23 -13.45 0.90 -8.96
CA VAL A 23 -12.94 -0.25 -9.71
C VAL A 23 -14.18 -0.93 -10.25
N GLU A 24 -14.77 -0.45 -11.36
CA GLU A 24 -15.94 -1.08 -12.01
C GLU A 24 -15.64 -2.56 -12.31
N ILE A 25 -15.87 -3.46 -11.35
CA ILE A 25 -15.83 -4.91 -11.55
C ILE A 25 -17.21 -5.25 -12.14
N SER A 26 -17.42 -4.88 -13.40
CA SER A 26 -18.61 -5.27 -14.13
C SER A 26 -18.57 -6.79 -14.35
N SER A 27 -19.38 -7.52 -13.60
CA SER A 27 -19.78 -8.92 -13.82
C SER A 27 -18.66 -9.96 -14.02
N GLY A 28 -18.41 -10.74 -12.96
CA GLY A 28 -17.79 -12.07 -13.02
C GLY A 28 -16.26 -12.10 -12.84
N PRO A 29 -15.71 -12.97 -11.98
CA PRO A 29 -14.27 -13.10 -11.81
C PRO A 29 -13.67 -13.94 -12.95
N GLU A 30 -13.58 -13.37 -14.16
CA GLU A 30 -12.55 -13.81 -15.11
C GLU A 30 -11.24 -13.16 -14.69
N ALA A 31 -10.63 -13.76 -13.67
CA ALA A 31 -9.35 -13.35 -13.14
C ALA A 31 -8.31 -13.36 -14.28
N LEU A 32 -7.39 -12.39 -14.30
CA LEU A 32 -6.18 -12.41 -15.16
C LEU A 32 -5.40 -13.74 -15.08
N CYS A 33 -5.65 -14.54 -14.03
CA CYS A 33 -5.05 -15.86 -13.82
C CYS A 33 -5.80 -17.03 -14.48
N LEU A 34 -6.99 -16.80 -15.05
CA LEU A 34 -7.84 -17.81 -15.68
C LEU A 34 -8.26 -17.28 -17.07
N HIS A 35 -7.45 -17.58 -18.08
CA HIS A 35 -7.75 -17.39 -19.52
C HIS A 35 -8.35 -16.05 -19.97
N GLY A 36 -7.48 -15.12 -20.38
CA GLY A 36 -7.55 -14.53 -21.72
C GLY A 36 -8.72 -13.61 -22.13
N SER A 37 -9.52 -13.07 -21.22
CA SER A 37 -10.52 -12.04 -21.58
C SER A 37 -10.01 -10.62 -21.35
N SER A 38 -10.14 -9.79 -22.38
CA SER A 38 -9.84 -8.35 -22.31
C SER A 38 -11.11 -7.56 -22.02
N PHE A 39 -11.11 -6.80 -20.94
CA PHE A 39 -12.10 -5.77 -20.67
C PHE A 39 -11.46 -4.39 -20.85
N SER A 40 -12.20 -3.48 -21.46
CA SER A 40 -11.77 -2.11 -21.78
C SER A 40 -12.33 -1.15 -20.72
N PHE A 41 -11.46 -0.52 -19.95
CA PHE A 41 -11.85 0.55 -19.02
C PHE A 41 -11.72 1.93 -19.68
N LYS A 42 -12.44 2.92 -19.15
CA LYS A 42 -12.12 4.33 -19.42
C LYS A 42 -10.74 4.63 -18.80
N SER A 43 -9.72 4.53 -19.63
CA SER A 43 -8.37 4.97 -19.33
C SER A 43 -8.40 6.45 -18.93
N TYR A 44 -8.11 6.73 -17.66
CA TYR A 44 -7.70 8.08 -17.28
C TYR A 44 -6.26 8.26 -17.73
N HIS A 45 -6.02 9.28 -18.56
CA HIS A 45 -4.68 9.59 -19.03
C HIS A 45 -3.88 10.14 -17.85
N LEU A 46 -3.15 9.26 -17.17
CA LEU A 46 -2.24 9.64 -16.10
C LEU A 46 -0.95 10.14 -16.74
N GLU A 47 -0.53 11.35 -16.37
CA GLU A 47 0.71 11.92 -16.90
C GLU A 47 1.89 10.98 -16.59
N PRO A 48 2.81 10.78 -17.56
CA PRO A 48 3.99 9.96 -17.34
C PRO A 48 4.84 10.60 -16.26
N VAL A 49 4.94 9.93 -15.12
CA VAL A 49 5.77 10.43 -14.03
C VAL A 49 7.23 10.12 -14.33
N ASN A 50 8.07 11.14 -14.21
CA ASN A 50 9.52 11.06 -14.28
C ASN A 50 10.05 10.05 -13.23
N ASN A 51 10.26 8.80 -13.64
CA ASN A 51 10.75 7.68 -12.83
C ASN A 51 12.25 7.81 -12.50
N ARG A 52 12.68 8.95 -11.94
CA ARG A 52 14.01 9.10 -11.36
C ARG A 52 14.04 8.62 -9.90
N TYR A 53 13.44 7.46 -9.62
CA TYR A 53 13.81 6.74 -8.41
C TYR A 53 15.23 6.26 -8.61
N ARG A 54 16.14 6.67 -7.74
CA ARG A 54 17.51 6.18 -7.75
C ARG A 54 17.38 4.70 -7.40
N ARG A 55 17.64 3.80 -8.36
CA ARG A 55 17.85 2.39 -8.01
C ARG A 55 19.10 2.37 -7.17
N ASP A 56 18.94 2.48 -5.85
CA ASP A 56 19.96 2.01 -4.92
C ASP A 56 20.42 0.64 -5.41
N THR A 57 21.72 0.40 -5.32
CA THR A 57 22.33 -0.83 -5.82
C THR A 57 21.59 -2.02 -5.21
N HIS A 58 20.94 -2.81 -6.06
CA HIS A 58 20.10 -3.95 -5.70
C HIS A 58 20.76 -4.94 -4.73
N GLU A 59 22.09 -4.90 -4.62
CA GLU A 59 22.93 -5.68 -3.71
C GLU A 59 22.54 -5.53 -2.23
N ASN A 60 21.97 -4.40 -1.83
CA ASN A 60 21.58 -4.16 -0.43
C ASN A 60 20.20 -4.70 -0.06
N TYR A 61 19.44 -5.26 -1.00
CA TYR A 61 18.06 -5.67 -0.78
C TYR A 61 17.79 -7.10 -1.24
N LYS A 62 16.87 -7.75 -0.54
CA LYS A 62 16.19 -8.96 -1.02
C LYS A 62 15.01 -8.52 -1.89
N LEU A 63 14.97 -8.97 -3.14
CA LEU A 63 14.00 -8.49 -4.11
C LEU A 63 12.95 -9.54 -4.46
N ALA A 64 11.71 -9.11 -4.55
CA ALA A 64 10.60 -9.85 -5.12
C ALA A 64 9.87 -9.02 -6.18
N TRP A 65 9.54 -9.66 -7.30
CA TRP A 65 8.71 -9.09 -8.36
C TRP A 65 7.34 -9.73 -8.33
N ILE A 66 6.31 -8.92 -8.14
CA ILE A 66 4.96 -9.40 -7.84
C ILE A 66 4.05 -9.09 -9.03
N LYS A 67 3.42 -10.14 -9.54
CA LYS A 67 2.38 -10.10 -10.57
C LYS A 67 1.07 -10.63 -9.96
N PRO A 68 -0.09 -10.36 -10.59
CA PRO A 68 -1.39 -10.86 -10.12
C PRO A 68 -1.42 -12.36 -9.81
N CYS A 69 -0.64 -13.17 -10.54
CA CYS A 69 -0.68 -14.63 -10.46
C CYS A 69 0.66 -15.28 -10.10
N THR A 70 1.77 -14.52 -10.14
CA THR A 70 3.11 -15.06 -9.88
C THR A 70 3.93 -14.12 -9.02
N ILE A 71 4.86 -14.69 -8.26
CA ILE A 71 5.87 -13.96 -7.49
C ILE A 71 7.21 -14.53 -7.92
N THR A 72 8.16 -13.66 -8.24
CA THR A 72 9.52 -14.04 -8.66
C THR A 72 10.52 -13.39 -7.72
N TYR A 73 11.24 -14.19 -6.95
CA TYR A 73 12.35 -13.72 -6.12
C TYR A 73 13.61 -13.60 -6.97
N SER A 74 14.35 -12.50 -6.82
CA SER A 74 15.52 -12.21 -7.65
C SER A 74 16.70 -11.79 -6.77
N SER A 75 17.84 -12.47 -6.93
CA SER A 75 19.10 -12.12 -6.26
C SER A 75 19.91 -11.06 -7.02
N ASN A 76 19.63 -10.86 -8.31
CA ASN A 76 20.36 -9.92 -9.17
C ASN A 76 19.52 -8.70 -9.59
N GLY A 77 18.28 -8.62 -9.09
CA GLY A 77 17.32 -7.55 -9.38
C GLY A 77 16.86 -7.47 -10.83
N THR A 78 16.91 -8.58 -11.57
CA THR A 78 16.36 -8.62 -12.94
C THR A 78 14.84 -8.56 -12.87
N LYS A 79 14.26 -7.50 -13.44
CA LYS A 79 12.81 -7.33 -13.56
C LYS A 79 12.25 -8.31 -14.60
N PRO A 80 11.23 -9.12 -14.27
CA PRO A 80 10.58 -9.98 -15.25
C PRO A 80 9.74 -9.14 -16.23
N ASP A 81 9.57 -9.65 -17.44
CA ASP A 81 8.76 -9.00 -18.48
C ASP A 81 7.32 -8.76 -18.04
N GLY A 82 6.70 -7.70 -18.57
CA GLY A 82 5.30 -7.34 -18.29
C GLY A 82 5.10 -6.51 -17.02
N ILE A 83 3.82 -6.31 -16.65
CA ILE A 83 3.42 -5.48 -15.51
C ILE A 83 3.73 -6.24 -14.21
N SER A 84 4.66 -5.69 -13.42
CA SER A 84 5.07 -6.24 -12.13
C SER A 84 5.42 -5.12 -11.16
N PHE A 85 5.23 -5.40 -9.89
CA PHE A 85 5.57 -4.54 -8.77
C PHE A 85 6.89 -4.97 -8.17
N GLU A 86 7.76 -4.01 -7.87
CA GLU A 86 8.97 -4.26 -7.11
C GLU A 86 8.65 -4.27 -5.62
N LEU A 87 9.16 -5.26 -4.90
CA LEU A 87 9.23 -5.29 -3.44
C LEU A 87 10.69 -5.48 -3.02
N ALA A 88 11.23 -4.52 -2.28
CA ALA A 88 12.57 -4.55 -1.73
C ALA A 88 12.54 -4.69 -0.21
N ALA A 89 13.19 -5.70 0.35
CA ALA A 89 13.37 -5.83 1.79
C ALA A 89 14.84 -5.64 2.15
N THR A 90 15.15 -4.92 3.24
CA THR A 90 16.52 -4.82 3.74
C THR A 90 17.06 -6.20 4.13
N GLN A 91 18.38 -6.37 4.16
CA GLN A 91 18.99 -7.66 4.51
C GLN A 91 18.60 -8.16 5.91
N SER A 92 18.31 -7.23 6.82
CA SER A 92 17.87 -7.49 8.20
C SER A 92 16.48 -8.13 8.29
N VAL A 93 15.63 -7.96 7.25
CA VAL A 93 14.27 -8.52 7.21
C VAL A 93 14.33 -10.03 6.92
N GLN A 94 13.52 -10.82 7.61
CA GLN A 94 13.46 -12.28 7.40
C GLN A 94 12.82 -12.64 6.05
N ASP A 95 13.27 -13.75 5.45
CA ASP A 95 12.73 -14.23 4.17
C ASP A 95 11.24 -14.60 4.27
N SER A 96 10.80 -15.09 5.43
CA SER A 96 9.39 -15.33 5.75
C SER A 96 8.56 -14.05 5.67
N THR A 97 9.09 -12.93 6.14
CA THR A 97 8.44 -11.62 6.07
C THR A 97 8.31 -11.14 4.63
N LEU A 98 9.39 -11.25 3.85
CA LEU A 98 9.36 -10.92 2.43
C LEU A 98 8.30 -11.77 1.70
N TYR A 99 8.22 -13.06 2.01
CA TYR A 99 7.21 -13.96 1.45
C TYR A 99 5.78 -13.54 1.81
N LYS A 100 5.50 -13.30 3.10
CA LYS A 100 4.18 -12.86 3.59
C LYS A 100 3.74 -11.56 2.92
N ALA A 101 4.63 -10.57 2.86
CA ALA A 101 4.37 -9.30 2.21
C ALA A 101 4.12 -9.45 0.71
N SER A 102 4.92 -10.26 0.02
CA SER A 102 4.73 -10.55 -1.41
C SER A 102 3.36 -11.16 -1.68
N LYS A 103 2.89 -12.07 -0.80
CA LYS A 103 1.56 -12.67 -0.89
C LYS A 103 0.45 -11.67 -0.64
N LEU A 104 0.60 -10.81 0.36
CA LEU A 104 -0.36 -9.75 0.63
C LEU A 104 -0.49 -8.79 -0.58
N ILE A 105 0.63 -8.32 -1.13
CA ILE A 105 0.62 -7.46 -2.31
C ILE A 105 -0.02 -8.18 -3.50
N GLN A 106 0.33 -9.45 -3.73
CA GLN A 106 -0.30 -10.25 -4.77
C GLN A 106 -1.82 -10.30 -4.59
N LEU A 107 -2.32 -10.51 -3.37
CA LEU A 107 -3.76 -10.50 -3.08
C LEU A 107 -4.40 -9.13 -3.38
N MET A 108 -3.73 -8.03 -3.02
CA MET A 108 -4.22 -6.68 -3.29
C MET A 108 -4.39 -6.41 -4.79
N ILE A 109 -3.48 -6.93 -5.62
CA ILE A 109 -3.46 -6.64 -7.06
C ILE A 109 -4.11 -7.72 -7.93
N ARG A 110 -4.41 -8.91 -7.38
CA ARG A 110 -4.83 -10.10 -8.15
C ARG A 110 -6.08 -9.86 -9.01
N PHE A 111 -7.00 -9.03 -8.50
CA PHE A 111 -8.30 -8.76 -9.12
C PHE A 111 -8.35 -7.42 -9.87
N MET A 112 -7.23 -6.70 -9.97
CA MET A 112 -7.17 -5.46 -10.73
C MET A 112 -7.10 -5.77 -12.23
N SER A 113 -7.79 -4.99 -13.05
CA SER A 113 -7.68 -5.07 -14.52
C SER A 113 -6.31 -4.62 -15.00
N ALA A 114 -5.90 -5.00 -16.22
CA ALA A 114 -4.62 -4.55 -16.79
C ALA A 114 -4.52 -3.01 -16.89
N ASP A 115 -5.64 -2.35 -17.19
CA ASP A 115 -5.74 -0.89 -17.28
C ASP A 115 -5.56 -0.21 -15.92
N THR A 116 -5.98 -0.86 -14.84
CA THR A 116 -5.75 -0.40 -13.46
C THR A 116 -4.34 -0.75 -13.00
N LEU A 117 -3.86 -1.95 -13.30
CA LEU A 117 -2.55 -2.45 -12.89
C LEU A 117 -1.40 -1.61 -13.46
N ARG A 118 -1.51 -1.17 -14.71
CA ARG A 118 -0.43 -0.41 -15.37
C ARG A 118 -0.06 0.87 -14.63
N PRO A 119 -0.98 1.81 -14.35
CA PRO A 119 -0.64 2.97 -13.56
C PRO A 119 -0.28 2.62 -12.12
N VAL A 120 -0.97 1.64 -11.50
CA VAL A 120 -0.66 1.21 -10.13
C VAL A 120 0.75 0.63 -10.03
N SER A 121 1.26 -0.06 -11.05
CA SER A 121 2.63 -0.60 -11.10
C SER A 121 3.75 0.43 -11.13
N GLN A 122 3.42 1.72 -11.18
CA GLN A 122 4.39 2.79 -10.96
C GLN A 122 4.78 2.93 -9.48
N VAL A 123 4.01 2.34 -8.56
CA VAL A 123 4.42 2.24 -7.16
C VAL A 123 5.32 1.03 -6.95
N SER A 124 6.22 1.13 -5.99
CA SER A 124 7.04 0.03 -5.48
C SER A 124 6.79 -0.15 -3.99
N PHE A 125 7.30 -1.23 -3.43
CA PHE A 125 7.17 -1.55 -2.02
C PHE A 125 8.54 -1.74 -1.38
N GLY A 126 8.62 -1.39 -0.10
CA GLY A 126 9.80 -1.55 0.73
C GLY A 126 9.46 -2.13 2.10
N ILE A 127 10.33 -2.99 2.63
CA ILE A 127 10.23 -3.50 4.01
C ILE A 127 11.57 -3.26 4.69
N PHE A 128 11.52 -2.76 5.91
CA PHE A 128 12.70 -2.59 6.76
C PHE A 128 12.46 -3.19 8.13
N SER A 129 13.54 -3.51 8.83
CA SER A 129 13.46 -4.07 10.18
C SER A 129 13.06 -3.00 11.20
N SER A 130 12.32 -3.39 12.24
CA SER A 130 12.03 -2.49 13.37
C SER A 130 13.26 -1.94 14.10
N ASN A 131 14.43 -2.53 13.87
CA ASN A 131 15.72 -2.05 14.39
C ASN A 131 16.43 -1.04 13.47
N GLU A 132 15.86 -0.72 12.31
CA GLU A 132 16.41 0.21 11.33
C GLU A 132 15.58 1.51 11.30
N LEU A 133 16.23 2.64 11.03
CA LEU A 133 15.52 3.87 10.69
C LEU A 133 15.11 3.84 9.22
N LEU A 134 13.94 4.40 8.89
CA LEU A 134 13.40 4.40 7.53
C LEU A 134 14.39 5.02 6.54
N THR A 135 15.02 6.15 6.91
CA THR A 135 15.99 6.84 6.05
C THR A 135 17.29 6.07 5.82
N ASP A 136 17.66 5.22 6.77
CA ASP A 136 18.87 4.42 6.69
C ASP A 136 18.60 3.16 5.85
N ALA A 137 17.40 2.60 5.99
CA ALA A 137 16.91 1.48 5.17
C ALA A 137 16.59 1.85 3.72
N PHE A 138 16.10 3.08 3.49
CA PHE A 138 15.71 3.58 2.18
C PHE A 138 16.18 5.04 2.00
N PRO A 139 17.41 5.23 1.47
CA PRO A 139 18.05 6.53 1.27
C PRO A 139 17.25 7.55 0.44
N ASP A 140 16.32 7.11 -0.42
CA ASP A 140 15.39 8.01 -1.13
C ASP A 140 14.53 8.87 -0.19
N TYR A 141 14.41 8.46 1.08
CA TYR A 141 13.70 9.18 2.13
C TYR A 141 14.60 9.99 3.05
N ALA A 142 15.91 10.04 2.77
CA ALA A 142 16.88 10.77 3.57
C ALA A 142 16.41 12.21 3.86
N VAL A 143 16.65 12.62 5.09
CA VAL A 143 16.41 13.98 5.59
C VAL A 143 17.75 14.53 6.06
N SER A 144 17.86 15.85 6.22
CA SER A 144 19.05 16.43 6.87
C SER A 144 19.18 15.89 8.29
N ASP A 145 20.41 15.83 8.80
CA ASP A 145 20.67 15.37 10.18
C ASP A 145 19.90 16.21 11.21
N GLU A 146 19.71 17.51 10.94
CA GLU A 146 18.92 18.44 11.76
C GLU A 146 17.44 18.02 11.86
N CYS A 147 16.88 17.46 10.79
CA CYS A 147 15.48 17.03 10.72
C CYS A 147 15.26 15.54 11.02
N LYS A 148 16.32 14.78 11.28
CA LYS A 148 16.24 13.34 11.54
C LYS A 148 15.38 13.02 12.77
N PHE A 149 15.35 13.91 13.75
CA PHE A 149 14.66 13.72 15.03
C PHE A 149 13.69 14.85 15.41
N SER A 150 13.36 15.74 14.48
CA SER A 150 12.54 16.93 14.75
C SER A 150 11.46 17.14 13.68
N CYS A 151 10.31 17.67 14.11
CA CYS A 151 9.23 18.14 13.24
C CYS A 151 9.01 19.65 13.32
N ASN A 152 9.93 20.38 13.95
CA ASN A 152 9.77 21.81 14.19
C ASN A 152 10.16 22.62 12.95
N ASP A 153 9.51 23.78 12.81
CA ASP A 153 9.85 24.82 11.83
C ASP A 153 10.09 24.26 10.41
N GLU A 154 11.35 24.33 9.96
CA GLU A 154 11.81 23.94 8.63
C GLU A 154 11.69 22.43 8.38
N CYS A 155 11.66 21.61 9.44
CA CYS A 155 11.55 20.15 9.37
C CYS A 155 10.10 19.64 9.27
N SER A 156 9.10 20.50 9.45
CA SER A 156 7.68 20.09 9.45
C SER A 156 7.25 19.37 8.16
N SER A 157 7.78 19.80 7.01
CA SER A 157 7.53 19.17 5.70
C SER A 157 8.16 17.78 5.54
N LEU A 158 9.10 17.42 6.41
CA LEU A 158 9.80 16.14 6.45
C LEU A 158 9.21 15.20 7.50
N CYS A 159 8.05 15.54 8.04
CA CYS A 159 7.31 14.71 8.96
C CYS A 159 6.11 14.04 8.30
N TYR A 160 5.76 12.88 8.84
CA TYR A 160 4.59 12.13 8.44
C TYR A 160 3.79 11.78 9.69
N ASN A 161 2.52 12.20 9.73
CA ASN A 161 1.65 12.06 10.89
C ASN A 161 2.26 12.62 12.21
N GLY A 162 2.98 13.73 12.11
CA GLY A 162 3.62 14.39 13.27
C GLY A 162 4.88 13.70 13.80
N LEU A 163 5.37 12.66 13.12
CA LEU A 163 6.65 12.01 13.42
C LEU A 163 7.69 12.35 12.34
N PRO A 164 8.97 12.51 12.71
CA PRO A 164 10.04 12.61 11.72
C PRO A 164 9.99 11.41 10.78
N ARG A 165 10.16 11.63 9.47
CA ARG A 165 10.09 10.55 8.47
C ARG A 165 11.05 9.40 8.79
N ALA A 166 12.24 9.70 9.32
CA ALA A 166 13.22 8.70 9.75
C ALA A 166 12.68 7.71 10.79
N ASN A 167 11.79 8.18 11.66
CA ASN A 167 11.20 7.42 12.76
C ASN A 167 9.81 6.86 12.40
N SER A 168 9.36 7.05 11.17
CA SER A 168 8.04 6.58 10.74
C SER A 168 8.09 5.08 10.45
N SER A 169 7.11 4.35 10.96
CA SER A 169 6.98 2.90 10.72
C SER A 169 6.38 2.55 9.35
N THR A 170 5.89 3.55 8.62
CA THR A 170 5.39 3.44 7.26
C THR A 170 5.52 4.77 6.54
N TYR A 171 5.53 4.73 5.20
CA TYR A 171 5.35 5.93 4.38
C TYR A 171 4.61 5.60 3.07
N PRO A 172 3.44 6.22 2.80
CA PRO A 172 2.61 6.00 1.61
C PRO A 172 3.12 6.82 0.41
N GLY A 173 4.42 6.72 0.13
CA GLY A 173 5.03 7.37 -1.03
C GLY A 173 4.90 6.52 -2.29
N ARG A 174 5.60 6.93 -3.35
CA ARG A 174 5.75 6.10 -4.57
C ARG A 174 6.44 4.77 -4.29
N ARG A 175 7.35 4.73 -3.31
CA ARG A 175 7.79 3.49 -2.68
C ARG A 175 7.09 3.35 -1.33
N ILE A 176 6.05 2.53 -1.26
CA ILE A 176 5.35 2.24 0.00
C ILE A 176 6.31 1.47 0.89
N VAL A 177 6.80 2.08 1.96
CA VAL A 177 7.70 1.41 2.91
C VAL A 177 6.94 1.09 4.19
N VAL A 178 7.19 -0.09 4.77
CA VAL A 178 6.57 -0.52 6.03
C VAL A 178 7.58 -1.29 6.89
N VAL A 179 7.41 -1.22 8.21
CA VAL A 179 8.21 -1.99 9.16
C VAL A 179 7.78 -3.47 9.18
N ASP A 180 8.76 -4.38 9.25
CA ASP A 180 8.54 -5.83 9.29
C ASP A 180 7.68 -6.29 10.48
N ALA A 181 7.79 -5.63 11.64
CA ALA A 181 7.04 -5.95 12.85
C ALA A 181 5.52 -5.93 12.62
N ASN A 182 5.04 -5.04 11.75
CA ASN A 182 3.62 -4.97 11.41
C ASN A 182 3.18 -6.11 10.48
N ILE A 183 4.04 -6.53 9.55
CA ILE A 183 3.78 -7.64 8.63
C ILE A 183 3.76 -8.97 9.40
N GLU A 184 4.70 -9.14 10.32
CA GLU A 184 4.84 -10.31 11.17
C GLU A 184 3.93 -10.30 12.40
N CYS A 185 3.23 -9.19 12.65
CA CYS A 185 2.41 -9.03 13.84
C CYS A 185 3.17 -9.29 15.15
N ARG A 186 4.41 -8.79 15.23
CA ARG A 186 5.23 -8.92 16.43
C ARG A 186 4.68 -8.04 17.56
N GLU A 187 5.13 -8.27 18.78
CA GLU A 187 4.72 -7.44 19.94
C GLU A 187 5.17 -5.99 19.81
N ASP A 188 6.26 -5.75 19.08
CA ASP A 188 6.78 -4.42 18.74
C ASP A 188 6.09 -3.78 17.53
N ASP A 189 4.96 -4.31 17.06
CA ASP A 189 4.15 -3.68 16.01
C ASP A 189 3.69 -2.27 16.47
N PRO A 190 4.09 -1.19 15.77
CA PRO A 190 3.71 0.17 16.14
C PRO A 190 2.20 0.44 16.05
N GLN A 191 1.46 -0.37 15.30
CA GLN A 191 0.00 -0.32 15.25
C GLN A 191 -0.67 -1.24 16.28
N LYS A 192 0.08 -1.91 17.15
CA LYS A 192 -0.43 -2.84 18.17
C LYS A 192 -1.38 -3.88 17.58
N LYS A 193 -1.05 -4.39 16.38
CA LYS A 193 -1.82 -5.38 15.61
C LYS A 193 -3.20 -4.88 15.17
N MET A 194 -3.50 -3.58 15.31
CA MET A 194 -4.81 -3.03 14.97
C MET A 194 -5.00 -2.91 13.46
N VAL A 195 -3.98 -2.50 12.71
CA VAL A 195 -4.06 -2.22 11.27
C VAL A 195 -2.86 -2.80 10.53
N ASN A 196 -3.08 -3.34 9.34
CA ASN A 196 -1.99 -3.68 8.43
C ASN A 196 -1.50 -2.42 7.68
N LEU A 197 -0.29 -1.98 7.98
CA LEU A 197 0.31 -0.77 7.41
C LEU A 197 0.54 -0.89 5.90
N LEU A 198 0.80 -2.09 5.38
CA LEU A 198 1.01 -2.28 3.95
C LEU A 198 -0.27 -2.04 3.15
N VAL A 199 -1.40 -2.56 3.63
CA VAL A 199 -2.72 -2.31 3.02
C VAL A 199 -3.11 -0.83 3.15
N LYS A 200 -2.95 -0.26 4.36
CA LYS A 200 -3.24 1.15 4.61
C LYS A 200 -2.46 2.06 3.67
N SER A 201 -1.13 1.92 3.63
CA SER A 201 -0.28 2.80 2.85
C SER A 201 -0.38 2.55 1.34
N PHE A 202 -0.76 1.34 0.92
CA PHE A 202 -1.16 1.09 -0.47
C PHE A 202 -2.42 1.86 -0.85
N ALA A 203 -3.46 1.85 0.01
CA ALA A 203 -4.68 2.62 -0.21
C ALA A 203 -4.38 4.12 -0.29
N GLU A 204 -3.61 4.66 0.66
CA GLU A 204 -3.18 6.06 0.67
C GLU A 204 -2.40 6.43 -0.61
N SER A 205 -1.49 5.56 -1.06
CA SER A 205 -0.66 5.81 -2.24
C SER A 205 -1.47 5.79 -3.53
N ILE A 206 -2.43 4.87 -3.67
CA ILE A 206 -3.33 4.84 -4.83
C ILE A 206 -4.09 6.17 -4.92
N LEU A 207 -4.70 6.60 -3.82
CA LEU A 207 -5.51 7.81 -3.81
C LEU A 207 -4.67 9.06 -4.08
N THR A 208 -3.49 9.14 -3.47
CA THR A 208 -2.62 10.32 -3.53
C THR A 208 -1.88 10.45 -4.86
N HIS A 209 -1.52 9.33 -5.50
CA HIS A 209 -0.62 9.34 -6.65
C HIS A 209 -1.23 8.87 -7.96
N LEU A 210 -2.38 8.19 -7.93
CA LEU A 210 -2.94 7.53 -9.11
C LEU A 210 -4.36 7.98 -9.43
N PHE A 211 -5.16 8.35 -8.43
CA PHE A 211 -6.53 8.76 -8.68
C PHE A 211 -6.61 10.23 -9.14
N PRO A 212 -7.41 10.52 -10.18
CA PRO A 212 -7.73 11.89 -10.55
C PRO A 212 -8.39 12.64 -9.38
N SER A 213 -8.17 13.96 -9.31
CA SER A 213 -8.75 14.78 -8.22
C SER A 213 -10.27 14.71 -8.14
N GLN A 214 -10.96 14.41 -9.25
CA GLN A 214 -12.42 14.23 -9.29
C GLN A 214 -12.90 13.08 -8.40
N ILE A 215 -12.07 12.05 -8.19
CA ILE A 215 -12.40 10.93 -7.29
C ILE A 215 -12.48 11.41 -5.83
N ILE A 216 -11.67 12.40 -5.44
CA ILE A 216 -11.69 12.95 -4.09
C ILE A 216 -13.07 13.55 -3.77
N SER A 217 -13.64 14.35 -4.66
CA SER A 217 -14.98 14.93 -4.46
C SER A 217 -16.06 13.85 -4.30
N THR A 218 -16.02 12.79 -5.12
CA THR A 218 -16.93 11.64 -4.97
C THR A 218 -16.77 10.94 -3.63
N LEU A 219 -15.54 10.81 -3.12
CA LEU A 219 -15.28 10.22 -1.79
C LEU A 219 -15.78 11.12 -0.66
N GLU A 220 -15.65 12.44 -0.79
CA GLU A 220 -16.18 13.42 0.18
C GLU A 220 -17.72 13.36 0.25
N GLU A 221 -18.39 13.31 -0.90
CA GLU A 221 -19.84 13.14 -0.98
C GLU A 221 -20.29 11.83 -0.32
N ASN A 222 -19.56 10.74 -0.59
CA ASN A 222 -19.85 9.43 0.02
C ASN A 222 -19.65 9.43 1.52
N LEU A 223 -18.54 9.97 2.01
CA LEU A 223 -18.28 10.12 3.44
C LEU A 223 -19.40 10.91 4.13
N ASN A 224 -19.83 12.03 3.55
CA ASN A 224 -20.91 12.84 4.11
C ASN A 224 -22.24 12.07 4.18
N ARG A 225 -22.52 11.22 3.18
CA ARG A 225 -23.71 10.37 3.13
C ARG A 225 -23.66 9.20 4.12
N THR A 226 -22.48 8.67 4.42
CA THR A 226 -22.30 7.44 5.21
C THR A 226 -21.65 7.66 6.57
N LYS A 227 -21.50 8.92 7.01
CA LYS A 227 -20.86 9.30 8.28
C LYS A 227 -21.45 8.63 9.54
N ASP A 228 -22.74 8.30 9.51
CA ASP A 228 -23.42 7.64 10.65
C ASP A 228 -23.12 6.13 10.69
N VAL A 229 -22.61 5.57 9.59
CA VAL A 229 -22.19 4.17 9.46
C VAL A 229 -20.68 4.05 9.66
N TRP A 230 -19.91 4.94 9.04
CA TRP A 230 -18.45 4.93 9.08
C TRP A 230 -17.95 6.03 10.02
N ASN A 231 -17.58 5.66 11.26
CA ASN A 231 -16.96 6.57 12.24
C ASN A 231 -15.48 6.85 11.89
N VAL A 232 -15.24 7.48 10.74
CA VAL A 232 -13.89 7.81 10.24
C VAL A 232 -13.35 9.04 10.97
N GLN A 233 -12.12 8.94 11.52
CA GLN A 233 -11.48 10.04 12.25
C GLN A 233 -10.01 10.23 11.84
N PRO A 234 -9.61 11.45 11.40
CA PRO A 234 -10.47 12.59 11.06
C PRO A 234 -11.33 12.28 9.83
N PRO A 235 -12.52 12.90 9.69
CA PRO A 235 -13.46 12.63 8.61
C PRO A 235 -12.99 13.30 7.31
N THR A 236 -12.03 12.65 6.64
CA THR A 236 -11.48 13.08 5.36
C THR A 236 -11.74 12.03 4.29
N ALA A 237 -11.80 12.43 3.01
CA ALA A 237 -11.93 11.49 1.90
C ALA A 237 -10.81 10.44 1.87
N VAL A 238 -9.59 10.83 2.25
CA VAL A 238 -8.44 9.91 2.34
C VAL A 238 -8.70 8.84 3.39
N ASN A 239 -9.08 9.24 4.61
CA ASN A 239 -9.34 8.27 5.66
C ASN A 239 -10.56 7.41 5.33
N TYR A 240 -11.61 7.98 4.72
CA TYR A 240 -12.78 7.20 4.28
C TYR A 240 -12.40 6.11 3.28
N TRP A 241 -11.58 6.45 2.27
CA TRP A 241 -11.04 5.50 1.32
C TRP A 241 -10.17 4.42 1.98
N VAL A 242 -9.25 4.83 2.85
CA VAL A 242 -8.40 3.92 3.60
C VAL A 242 -9.23 2.94 4.43
N GLU A 243 -10.25 3.43 5.13
CA GLU A 243 -11.14 2.58 5.93
C GLU A 243 -11.93 1.59 5.06
N ALA A 244 -12.44 2.04 3.91
CA ALA A 244 -13.13 1.15 2.98
C ALA A 244 -12.20 0.03 2.49
N VAL A 245 -10.97 0.36 2.10
CA VAL A 245 -9.96 -0.63 1.65
C VAL A 245 -9.54 -1.55 2.79
N LEU A 246 -9.33 -1.02 3.99
CA LEU A 246 -8.95 -1.82 5.15
C LEU A 246 -10.04 -2.85 5.50
N THR A 247 -11.31 -2.43 5.47
CA THR A 247 -12.47 -3.30 5.68
C THR A 247 -12.59 -4.36 4.59
N TRP A 248 -12.43 -3.98 3.31
CA TRP A 248 -12.46 -4.91 2.18
C TRP A 248 -11.44 -6.05 2.33
N PHE A 249 -10.20 -5.72 2.75
CA PHE A 249 -9.15 -6.72 2.98
C PHE A 249 -9.20 -7.37 4.36
N ASN A 250 -10.22 -7.09 5.18
CA ASN A 250 -10.31 -7.50 6.58
C ASN A 250 -8.99 -7.24 7.34
N SER A 251 -8.39 -6.08 7.13
CA SER A 251 -7.02 -5.78 7.58
C SER A 251 -6.97 -4.88 8.82
N ARG A 252 -8.13 -4.65 9.45
CA ARG A 252 -8.32 -3.91 10.70
C ARG A 252 -8.94 -4.79 11.78
N SER A 253 -8.44 -4.72 13.01
CA SER A 253 -9.04 -5.42 14.15
C SER A 253 -10.35 -4.73 14.57
N SER A 254 -11.37 -5.53 14.88
CA SER A 254 -12.64 -5.06 15.47
C SER A 254 -12.48 -4.33 16.80
N LYS A 255 -11.35 -4.55 17.51
CA LYS A 255 -11.04 -3.88 18.78
C LYS A 255 -10.60 -2.42 18.64
N GLY A 256 -10.41 -1.92 17.40
CA GLY A 256 -9.97 -0.54 17.14
C GLY A 256 -11.08 0.49 16.94
N ASN A 257 -12.35 0.14 17.21
CA ASN A 257 -13.51 1.03 17.05
C ASN A 257 -14.21 1.36 18.38
N ALA A 258 -13.58 1.06 19.52
CA ALA A 258 -14.09 1.36 20.86
C ALA A 258 -13.50 2.65 21.42
#